data_AF-A0A933R6Z6-F1
#
_entry.id   AF-A0A933R6Z6-F1
#
_cell.length_a   1.000
_cell.length_b   1.000
_cell.length_c   1.000
_cell.angle_alpha   90.00
_cell.angle_beta   90.00
_cell.angle_gamma   90.00
#
_symmetry.space_group_name_H-M   'P 1'
#
loop_
_entity.id
_entity.type
_entity.pdbx_description
1 polymer ?
#
loop_
_entity_poly.entity_id
_entity_poly.type
_entity_poly.pdbx_seq_one_letter_code
_entity_poly.pdbx_strand_id
1 'polypeptide(L)'
;MAFEPGARAFDEIAPHPDGVDADDELVHERAYVVRAYRQGTDTLVLRGGVRDQKPPGLYIPEDREPLTIHHMVVDLRIAVPSLEIVAAKAVPEVHPHSTCPRIEDHYGNLVGLSIARGYTHKVRELFGGPRGCTHTTALLQAMAPVAIQSMWSFRMGSDGGAGPLGGPDAKQRQRAAMAMNLNSCHVWAEDGEQVAAIRRDEPLEVPLWIHRRFEKLGIDPTRWRDGS
;
A
#
# COMPACT_ATOMS: atom_id res chain seq x y z
N MET A 1 10.74 13.64 6.92
CA MET A 1 9.69 14.50 6.32
C MET A 1 8.49 14.42 7.23
N ALA A 2 8.33 15.41 8.11
CA ALA A 2 7.11 15.58 8.87
C ALA A 2 6.03 16.03 7.89
N PHE A 3 4.89 15.35 7.88
CA PHE A 3 3.69 15.83 7.21
C PHE A 3 3.33 17.19 7.81
N GLU A 4 3.22 18.23 7.00
CA GLU A 4 2.90 19.58 7.49
C GLU A 4 1.52 19.56 8.18
N PRO A 5 1.40 20.10 9.40
CA PRO A 5 0.10 20.25 10.06
C PRO A 5 -0.76 21.20 9.22
N GLY A 6 -1.93 20.75 8.76
CA GLY A 6 -2.85 21.54 7.93
C GLY A 6 -2.75 21.32 6.41
N ALA A 7 -2.08 20.25 5.96
CA ALA A 7 -1.93 20.00 4.53
C ALA A 7 -3.27 19.62 3.85
N ARG A 8 -3.86 20.58 3.14
CA ARG A 8 -4.87 20.39 2.06
C ARG A 8 -4.53 19.29 1.04
N ALA A 9 -3.32 18.73 1.10
CA ALA A 9 -2.89 17.58 0.32
C ALA A 9 -3.78 16.33 0.53
N PHE A 10 -4.46 16.19 1.68
CA PHE A 10 -5.42 15.10 1.86
C PHE A 10 -6.77 15.39 1.22
N ASP A 11 -7.17 16.65 1.07
CA ASP A 11 -8.43 17.03 0.40
C ASP A 11 -8.42 16.64 -1.08
N GLU A 12 -7.24 16.64 -1.72
CA GLU A 12 -7.08 16.12 -3.09
C GLU A 12 -7.25 14.59 -3.18
N ILE A 13 -7.03 13.88 -2.07
CA ILE A 13 -7.15 12.41 -1.98
C ILE A 13 -8.57 12.01 -1.54
N ALA A 14 -9.16 12.75 -0.60
CA ALA A 14 -10.47 12.54 -0.03
C ALA A 14 -11.18 13.89 0.14
N PRO A 15 -11.80 14.42 -0.94
CA PRO A 15 -12.46 15.72 -0.89
C PRO A 15 -13.65 15.70 0.05
N HIS A 16 -13.96 16.87 0.64
CA HIS A 16 -15.14 17.03 1.48
C HIS A 16 -16.42 16.75 0.69
N PRO A 17 -17.43 16.12 1.31
CA PRO A 17 -18.71 15.88 0.65
C PRO A 17 -19.46 17.21 0.44
N ASP A 18 -20.28 17.26 -0.61
CA ASP A 18 -21.09 18.43 -0.92
C ASP A 18 -21.96 18.84 0.28
N GLY A 19 -21.94 20.14 0.61
CA GLY A 19 -22.76 20.71 1.67
C GLY A 19 -22.25 20.53 3.10
N VAL A 20 -21.03 20.00 3.29
CA VAL A 20 -20.33 19.94 4.58
C VAL A 20 -19.18 20.95 4.58
N ASP A 21 -19.17 21.87 5.54
CA ASP A 21 -18.05 22.78 5.73
C ASP A 21 -16.99 22.13 6.63
N ALA A 22 -15.78 21.92 6.09
CA ALA A 22 -14.71 21.25 6.82
C ALA A 22 -14.17 22.08 7.99
N ASP A 23 -14.30 23.42 7.93
CA ASP A 23 -13.83 24.28 9.02
C ASP A 23 -14.74 24.17 10.26
N ASP A 24 -16.03 23.84 10.06
CA ASP A 24 -17.03 23.77 11.11
C ASP A 24 -17.38 22.32 11.54
N GLU A 25 -17.35 21.37 10.60
CA GLU A 25 -17.95 20.03 10.78
C GLU A 25 -16.94 18.88 10.83
N LEU A 26 -15.66 19.11 10.49
CA LEU A 26 -14.65 18.07 10.61
C LEU A 26 -14.48 17.69 12.09
N VAL A 27 -14.47 16.38 12.38
CA VAL A 27 -14.33 15.89 13.77
C VAL A 27 -13.13 14.96 13.95
N HIS A 28 -12.63 14.40 12.85
CA HIS A 28 -11.54 13.43 12.85
C HIS A 28 -11.04 13.21 11.44
N GLU A 29 -9.72 13.20 11.28
CA GLU A 29 -9.06 12.80 10.04
C GLU A 29 -8.11 11.64 10.33
N ARG A 30 -8.13 10.63 9.47
CA ARG A 30 -7.14 9.54 9.48
C ARG A 30 -6.47 9.44 8.13
N ALA A 31 -5.14 9.43 8.15
CA ALA A 31 -4.32 9.19 6.97
C ALA A 31 -3.52 7.89 7.11
N TYR A 32 -3.47 7.12 6.02
CA TYR A 32 -2.52 6.03 5.85
C TYR A 32 -1.53 6.39 4.75
N VAL A 33 -0.25 6.19 5.03
CA VAL A 33 0.81 6.32 4.01
C VAL A 33 1.66 5.07 4.05
N VAL A 34 1.77 4.38 2.93
CA VAL A 34 2.65 3.22 2.80
C VAL A 34 3.62 3.47 1.67
N ARG A 35 4.92 3.30 1.95
CA ARG A 35 5.99 3.44 0.97
C ARG A 35 6.70 2.11 0.80
N ALA A 36 7.01 1.78 -0.44
CA ALA A 36 7.76 0.61 -0.82
C ALA A 36 9.10 1.00 -1.40
N TYR A 37 10.17 0.36 -0.91
CA TYR A 37 11.54 0.62 -1.33
C TYR A 37 12.19 -0.69 -1.75
N ARG A 38 12.99 -0.63 -2.81
CA ARG A 38 13.90 -1.71 -3.17
C ARG A 38 15.15 -1.62 -2.30
N GLN A 39 15.56 -2.74 -1.72
CA GLN A 39 16.88 -2.93 -1.13
C GLN A 39 17.55 -4.13 -1.80
N GLY A 40 18.56 -3.87 -2.64
CA GLY A 40 19.19 -4.92 -3.43
C GLY A 40 18.24 -5.61 -4.42
N THR A 41 18.53 -6.88 -4.72
CA THR A 41 17.76 -7.70 -5.67
C THR A 41 16.74 -8.61 -5.00
N ASP A 42 16.78 -8.73 -3.67
CA ASP A 42 16.07 -9.77 -2.92
C ASP A 42 15.25 -9.24 -1.73
N THR A 43 15.28 -7.93 -1.46
CA THR A 43 14.59 -7.36 -0.29
C THR A 43 13.68 -6.20 -0.69
N LEU A 44 12.40 -6.34 -0.37
CA LEU A 44 11.42 -5.26 -0.41
C LEU A 44 11.27 -4.68 1.01
N VAL A 45 11.47 -3.37 1.16
CA VAL A 45 11.27 -2.66 2.43
C VAL A 45 9.97 -1.88 2.35
N LEU A 46 9.05 -2.11 3.28
CA LEU A 46 7.84 -1.31 3.44
C LEU A 46 7.93 -0.46 4.70
N ARG A 47 7.53 0.81 4.59
CA ARG A 47 7.24 1.67 5.73
C ARG A 47 5.80 2.14 5.63
N GLY A 48 4.98 1.70 6.56
CA GLY A 48 3.62 2.17 6.78
C GLY A 48 3.56 3.20 7.89
N GLY A 49 2.70 4.20 7.75
CA GLY A 49 2.33 5.13 8.80
C GLY A 49 0.82 5.30 8.84
N VAL A 50 0.26 5.33 10.04
CA VAL A 50 -1.12 5.78 10.28
C VAL A 50 -1.09 6.94 11.23
N ARG A 51 -1.83 8.01 10.91
CA ARG A 51 -1.98 9.17 11.77
C ARG A 51 -3.45 9.54 11.90
N ASP A 52 -3.88 9.76 13.14
CA ASP A 52 -5.17 10.32 13.48
C ASP A 52 -5.01 11.73 14.00
N GLN A 53 -5.80 12.64 13.45
CA GLN A 53 -5.81 14.05 13.81
C GLN A 53 -7.20 14.49 14.24
N LYS A 54 -7.20 15.44 15.17
CA LYS A 54 -8.38 16.18 15.61
C LYS A 54 -8.21 17.64 15.19
N PRO A 55 -9.26 18.29 14.68
CA PRO A 55 -9.15 19.69 14.28
C PRO A 55 -8.92 20.60 15.50
N PRO A 56 -8.42 21.82 15.26
CA PRO A 56 -8.28 22.85 16.27
C PRO A 56 -9.57 23.06 17.09
N GLY A 57 -9.44 23.46 18.35
CA GLY A 57 -10.58 23.83 19.18
C GLY A 57 -11.44 22.67 19.70
N LEU A 58 -11.36 21.47 19.12
CA LEU A 58 -12.29 20.38 19.41
C LEU A 58 -12.18 19.85 20.85
N TYR A 59 -10.97 19.67 21.35
CA TYR A 59 -10.73 19.17 22.73
C TYR A 59 -10.37 20.30 23.70
N ILE A 60 -9.70 21.34 23.20
CA ILE A 60 -9.25 22.50 23.96
C ILE A 60 -9.72 23.72 23.14
N PRO A 61 -10.78 24.44 23.57
CA PRO A 61 -11.37 25.54 22.80
C PRO A 61 -10.37 26.65 22.40
N GLU A 62 -9.32 26.84 23.19
CA GLU A 62 -8.29 27.84 22.94
C GLU A 62 -7.23 27.38 21.94
N ASP A 63 -7.06 26.06 21.74
CA ASP A 63 -6.05 25.49 20.88
C ASP A 63 -6.38 25.74 19.40
N ARG A 64 -5.43 26.32 18.68
CA ARG A 64 -5.56 26.70 17.28
C ARG A 64 -4.82 25.76 16.34
N GLU A 65 -4.18 24.73 16.89
CA GLU A 65 -3.46 23.72 16.13
C GLU A 65 -4.23 22.39 16.13
N PRO A 66 -4.09 21.58 15.07
CA PRO A 66 -4.63 20.23 15.08
C PRO A 66 -3.87 19.34 16.05
N LEU A 67 -4.60 18.45 16.73
CA LEU A 67 -4.01 17.50 17.67
C LEU A 67 -3.82 16.14 17.00
N THR A 68 -2.57 15.68 16.91
CA THR A 68 -2.29 14.28 16.59
C THR A 68 -2.55 13.43 17.84
N ILE A 69 -3.49 12.50 17.75
CA ILE A 69 -3.86 11.63 18.89
C ILE A 69 -3.32 10.20 18.74
N HIS A 70 -3.12 9.76 17.51
CA HIS A 70 -2.44 8.50 17.20
C HIS A 70 -1.46 8.72 16.07
N HIS A 71 -0.26 8.18 16.22
CA HIS A 71 0.72 8.10 15.13
C HIS A 71 1.50 6.80 15.31
N MET A 72 1.33 5.86 14.39
CA MET A 72 2.02 4.57 14.42
C MET A 72 2.83 4.40 13.14
N VAL A 73 4.06 3.90 13.29
CA VAL A 73 4.96 3.57 12.17
C VAL A 73 5.23 2.08 12.18
N VAL A 74 5.11 1.43 11.03
CA VAL A 74 5.42 0.01 10.85
C VAL A 74 6.44 -0.15 9.74
N ASP A 75 7.57 -0.76 10.06
CA ASP A 75 8.60 -1.16 9.11
C ASP A 75 8.56 -2.67 8.91
N LEU A 76 8.49 -3.11 7.65
CA LEU A 76 8.61 -4.51 7.25
C LEU A 76 9.76 -4.68 6.27
N ARG A 77 10.58 -5.71 6.46
CA ARG A 77 11.50 -6.23 5.44
C ARG A 77 10.94 -7.55 4.92
N ILE A 78 10.79 -7.64 3.62
CA ILE A 78 10.14 -8.77 2.95
C ILE A 78 11.14 -9.38 1.97
N ALA A 79 11.37 -10.68 2.10
CA ALA A 79 12.19 -11.44 1.18
C ALA A 79 11.48 -11.62 -0.17
N VAL A 80 12.23 -11.45 -1.24
CA VAL A 80 11.80 -11.66 -2.62
C VAL A 80 12.58 -12.86 -3.17
N PRO A 81 11.93 -13.87 -3.77
CA PRO A 81 10.54 -13.88 -4.24
C PRO A 81 9.51 -14.49 -3.28
N SER A 82 9.90 -14.97 -2.09
CA SER A 82 9.01 -15.72 -1.18
C SER A 82 7.87 -14.87 -0.58
N LEU A 83 8.05 -13.55 -0.55
CA LEU A 83 7.15 -12.61 0.13
C LEU A 83 7.04 -12.86 1.65
N GLU A 84 8.05 -13.51 2.23
CA GLU A 84 8.15 -13.74 3.67
C GLU A 84 8.64 -12.47 4.40
N ILE A 85 8.01 -12.11 5.51
CA ILE A 85 8.46 -11.03 6.37
C ILE A 85 9.67 -11.52 7.18
N VAL A 86 10.84 -10.97 6.90
CA VAL A 86 12.11 -11.34 7.58
C VAL A 86 12.47 -10.41 8.73
N ALA A 87 11.85 -9.23 8.78
CA ALA A 87 11.94 -8.33 9.93
C ALA A 87 10.68 -7.46 10.02
N ALA A 88 10.23 -7.19 11.23
CA ALA A 88 9.11 -6.30 11.51
C ALA A 88 9.42 -5.42 12.73
N LYS A 89 9.04 -4.14 12.65
CA LYS A 89 9.08 -3.21 13.77
C LYS A 89 7.85 -2.33 13.72
N ALA A 90 7.14 -2.19 14.83
CA ALA A 90 6.02 -1.27 14.97
C ALA A 90 6.28 -0.33 16.14
N VAL A 91 6.11 0.97 15.93
CA VAL A 91 6.38 2.02 16.93
C VAL A 91 5.20 2.98 17.02
N PRO A 92 4.57 3.11 18.20
CA PRO A 92 3.70 4.23 18.53
C PRO A 92 4.51 5.51 18.78
N GLU A 93 4.51 6.42 17.82
CA GLU A 93 5.14 7.74 17.94
C GLU A 93 4.28 8.70 18.78
N VAL A 94 2.96 8.62 18.62
CA VAL A 94 1.98 9.39 19.42
C VAL A 94 0.84 8.46 19.82
N HIS A 95 0.50 8.47 21.10
CA HIS A 95 -0.51 7.58 21.67
C HIS A 95 -1.16 8.22 22.91
N PRO A 96 -2.45 7.98 23.18
CA PRO A 96 -3.18 8.65 24.26
C PRO A 96 -2.92 8.03 25.65
N HIS A 97 -2.37 6.81 25.71
CA HIS A 97 -2.15 6.10 26.97
C HIS A 97 -0.69 5.69 27.10
N SER A 98 -0.11 5.90 28.28
CA SER A 98 1.30 5.57 28.59
C SER A 98 1.62 4.08 28.48
N THR A 99 0.62 3.22 28.49
CA THR A 99 0.78 1.76 28.35
C THR A 99 0.77 1.28 26.89
N CYS A 100 0.41 2.12 25.92
CA CYS A 100 0.34 1.73 24.51
C CYS A 100 1.66 1.15 23.96
N PRO A 101 2.86 1.68 24.27
CA PRO A 101 4.13 1.13 23.80
C PRO A 101 4.42 -0.32 24.25
N ARG A 102 3.76 -0.83 25.30
CA ARG A 102 4.04 -2.17 25.84
C ARG A 102 3.74 -3.31 24.87
N ILE A 103 3.04 -3.04 23.77
CA ILE A 103 2.70 -4.04 22.75
C ILE A 103 3.70 -4.09 21.59
N GLU A 104 4.71 -3.21 21.54
CA GLU A 104 5.64 -3.11 20.41
C GLU A 104 6.29 -4.46 20.06
N ASP A 105 6.86 -5.14 21.06
CA ASP A 105 7.53 -6.43 20.88
C ASP A 105 6.57 -7.52 20.37
N HIS A 106 5.27 -7.39 20.64
CA HIS A 106 4.28 -8.37 20.18
C HIS A 106 4.19 -8.41 18.65
N TYR A 107 4.50 -7.31 17.95
CA TYR A 107 4.52 -7.28 16.48
C TYR A 107 5.69 -8.04 15.86
N GLY A 108 6.65 -8.53 16.66
CA GLY A 108 7.65 -9.52 16.21
C GLY A 108 7.02 -10.81 15.68
N ASN A 109 5.79 -11.15 16.07
CA ASN A 109 5.03 -12.30 15.56
C ASN A 109 4.65 -12.19 14.07
N LEU A 110 4.94 -11.06 13.42
CA LEU A 110 4.83 -10.92 11.96
C LEU A 110 5.97 -11.64 11.21
N VAL A 111 7.13 -11.82 11.85
CA VAL A 111 8.29 -12.47 11.22
C VAL A 111 7.98 -13.93 10.91
N GLY A 112 8.32 -14.37 9.70
CA GLY A 112 8.01 -15.69 9.18
C GLY A 112 6.63 -15.81 8.51
N LEU A 113 5.77 -14.78 8.61
CA LEU A 113 4.52 -14.75 7.84
C LEU A 113 4.80 -14.33 6.40
N SER A 114 4.08 -14.93 5.45
CA SER A 114 4.00 -14.41 4.09
C SER A 114 3.01 -13.23 4.02
N ILE A 115 3.40 -12.12 3.39
CA ILE A 115 2.52 -10.95 3.17
C ILE A 115 1.53 -11.16 1.99
N ALA A 116 1.51 -12.36 1.42
CA ALA A 116 0.63 -12.74 0.33
C ALA A 116 -0.72 -13.30 0.82
N ARG A 117 -1.33 -14.21 0.05
CA ARG A 117 -2.64 -14.81 0.33
C ARG A 117 -2.69 -15.37 1.75
N GLY A 118 -3.71 -14.98 2.51
CA GLY A 118 -3.92 -15.42 3.90
C GLY A 118 -3.36 -14.45 4.96
N TYR A 119 -2.51 -13.49 4.58
CA TYR A 119 -1.91 -12.52 5.50
C TYR A 119 -2.94 -11.77 6.36
N THR A 120 -3.97 -11.18 5.74
CA THR A 120 -5.02 -10.42 6.45
C THR A 120 -5.73 -11.25 7.52
N HIS A 121 -5.95 -12.54 7.26
CA HIS A 121 -6.54 -13.44 8.25
C HIS A 121 -5.59 -13.66 9.42
N LYS A 122 -4.30 -13.92 9.16
CA LYS A 122 -3.27 -14.08 10.19
C LYS A 122 -3.06 -12.82 11.03
N VAL A 123 -3.09 -11.64 10.41
CA VAL A 123 -3.05 -10.36 11.15
C VAL A 123 -4.23 -10.23 12.12
N ARG A 124 -5.45 -10.63 11.73
CA ARG A 124 -6.63 -10.60 12.61
C ARG A 124 -6.56 -11.66 13.71
N GLU A 125 -6.04 -12.84 13.39
CA GLU A 125 -5.81 -13.92 14.36
C GLU A 125 -4.83 -13.46 15.46
N LEU A 126 -3.69 -12.89 15.07
CA LEU A 126 -2.65 -12.45 16.01
C LEU A 126 -3.03 -11.16 16.74
N PHE A 127 -3.46 -10.13 16.02
CA PHE A 127 -3.57 -8.76 16.53
C PHE A 127 -5.00 -8.21 16.56
N GLY A 128 -6.00 -9.08 16.47
CA GLY A 128 -7.41 -8.71 16.56
C GLY A 128 -7.85 -8.42 18.00
N GLY A 129 -8.70 -7.41 18.16
CA GLY A 129 -9.27 -7.03 19.46
C GLY A 129 -8.18 -6.62 20.45
N PRO A 130 -8.20 -7.11 21.71
CA PRO A 130 -7.27 -6.67 22.75
C PRO A 130 -5.82 -7.16 22.56
N ARG A 131 -5.55 -8.00 21.55
CA ARG A 131 -4.21 -8.53 21.24
C ARG A 131 -3.38 -7.59 20.37
N GLY A 132 -3.93 -6.45 19.96
CA GLY A 132 -3.26 -5.48 19.11
C GLY A 132 -3.77 -4.06 19.35
N CYS A 133 -3.06 -3.09 18.78
CA CYS A 133 -3.59 -1.75 18.58
C CYS A 133 -4.45 -1.73 17.32
N THR A 134 -5.72 -1.28 17.41
CA THR A 134 -6.62 -1.15 16.26
C THR A 134 -5.98 -0.40 15.09
N HIS A 135 -5.22 0.65 15.37
CA HIS A 135 -4.53 1.47 14.37
C HIS A 135 -3.47 0.67 13.61
N THR A 136 -2.57 -0.01 14.33
CA THR A 136 -1.52 -0.83 13.72
C THR A 136 -2.10 -2.03 12.99
N THR A 137 -3.14 -2.69 13.54
CA THR A 137 -3.82 -3.81 12.89
C THR A 137 -4.49 -3.39 11.59
N ALA A 138 -5.12 -2.21 11.54
CA ALA A 138 -5.69 -1.67 10.30
C ALA A 138 -4.59 -1.28 9.29
N LEU A 139 -3.51 -0.63 9.75
CA LEU A 139 -2.37 -0.28 8.91
C LEU A 139 -1.72 -1.52 8.28
N LEU A 140 -1.51 -2.60 9.05
CA LEU A 140 -0.97 -3.86 8.54
C LEU A 140 -1.82 -4.41 7.38
N GLN A 141 -3.15 -4.37 7.51
CA GLN A 141 -4.05 -4.79 6.43
C GLN A 141 -3.93 -3.89 5.19
N ALA A 142 -3.76 -2.57 5.38
CA ALA A 142 -3.56 -1.62 4.28
C ALA A 142 -2.18 -1.77 3.60
N MET A 143 -1.16 -2.26 4.30
CA MET A 143 0.18 -2.46 3.73
C MET A 143 0.26 -3.66 2.78
N ALA A 144 -0.56 -4.70 2.98
CA ALA A 144 -0.53 -5.92 2.17
C ALA A 144 -0.72 -5.69 0.65
N PRO A 145 -1.76 -4.97 0.18
CA PRO A 145 -1.92 -4.72 -1.25
C PRO A 145 -0.76 -3.92 -1.85
N VAL A 146 -0.16 -2.99 -1.08
CA VAL A 146 1.00 -2.21 -1.52
C VAL A 146 2.21 -3.12 -1.74
N ALA A 147 2.43 -4.10 -0.85
CA ALA A 147 3.48 -5.10 -1.03
C ALA A 147 3.34 -5.83 -2.37
N ILE A 148 2.14 -6.38 -2.63
CA ILE A 148 1.86 -7.18 -3.83
C ILE A 148 1.96 -6.35 -5.10
N GLN A 149 1.37 -5.15 -5.13
CA GLN A 149 1.40 -4.27 -6.29
C GLN A 149 2.82 -3.75 -6.58
N SER A 150 3.61 -3.49 -5.53
CA SER A 150 5.00 -3.02 -5.69
C SER A 150 5.92 -4.06 -6.33
N MET A 151 5.57 -5.35 -6.31
CA MET A 151 6.37 -6.41 -6.92
C MET A 151 6.54 -6.23 -8.43
N TRP A 152 5.59 -5.58 -9.10
CA TRP A 152 5.71 -5.27 -10.52
C TRP A 152 6.84 -4.25 -10.75
N SER A 153 6.82 -3.15 -10.00
CA SER A 153 7.90 -2.14 -10.01
C SER A 153 9.23 -2.72 -9.54
N PHE A 154 9.20 -3.67 -8.59
CA PHE A 154 10.39 -4.39 -8.13
C PHE A 154 11.01 -5.27 -9.22
N ARG A 155 10.25 -5.76 -10.21
CA ARG A 155 10.82 -6.51 -11.34
C ARG A 155 11.30 -5.60 -12.46
N MET A 156 10.62 -4.48 -12.68
CA MET A 156 11.00 -3.49 -13.69
C MET A 156 12.40 -2.91 -13.48
N GLY A 157 12.77 -2.62 -12.23
CA GLY A 157 14.08 -2.05 -11.93
C GLY A 157 15.23 -3.07 -11.87
N SER A 158 14.97 -4.39 -11.98
CA SER A 158 16.01 -5.42 -12.00
C SER A 158 16.41 -5.87 -13.41
N ASP A 159 15.53 -5.70 -14.40
CA ASP A 159 15.69 -6.27 -15.75
C ASP A 159 16.21 -5.26 -16.80
N GLY A 160 16.99 -4.26 -16.38
CA GLY A 160 17.69 -3.35 -17.31
C GLY A 160 16.79 -2.52 -18.23
N GLY A 161 15.51 -2.35 -17.89
CA GLY A 161 14.56 -1.52 -18.66
C GLY A 161 13.59 -2.29 -19.56
N ALA A 162 13.77 -3.61 -19.75
CA ALA A 162 12.80 -4.39 -20.50
C ALA A 162 11.50 -4.53 -19.70
N GLY A 163 10.42 -3.90 -20.18
CA GLY A 163 9.08 -4.02 -19.63
C GLY A 163 8.62 -5.47 -19.44
N PRO A 164 7.58 -5.73 -18.63
CA PRO A 164 7.07 -7.09 -18.38
C PRO A 164 6.48 -7.75 -19.65
N LEU A 165 6.41 -6.97 -20.74
CA LEU A 165 5.71 -7.25 -21.98
C LEU A 165 6.64 -7.41 -23.19
N GLY A 166 7.94 -7.09 -23.07
CA GLY A 166 8.88 -7.10 -24.19
C GLY A 166 10.01 -8.11 -24.01
N GLY A 167 10.33 -8.89 -25.05
CA GLY A 167 11.42 -9.88 -25.05
C GLY A 167 10.96 -11.34 -25.20
N PRO A 168 11.89 -12.29 -25.40
CA PRO A 168 11.60 -13.67 -25.79
C PRO A 168 10.66 -14.42 -24.81
N ASP A 169 10.65 -14.05 -23.53
CA ASP A 169 9.85 -14.70 -22.48
C ASP A 169 8.61 -13.90 -22.03
N ALA A 170 8.10 -12.99 -22.86
CA ALA A 170 6.95 -12.15 -22.52
C ALA A 170 5.72 -12.96 -22.06
N LYS A 171 5.37 -14.05 -22.76
CA LYS A 171 4.23 -14.91 -22.38
C LYS A 171 4.42 -15.59 -21.02
N GLN A 172 5.63 -16.06 -20.73
CA GLN A 172 5.92 -16.73 -19.46
C GLN A 172 5.86 -15.74 -18.29
N ARG A 173 6.39 -14.52 -18.48
CA ARG A 173 6.29 -13.44 -17.50
C ARG A 173 4.84 -12.98 -17.28
N GLN A 174 4.05 -12.90 -18.35
CA GLN A 174 2.61 -12.60 -18.27
C GLN A 174 1.86 -13.65 -17.43
N ARG A 175 2.11 -14.94 -17.66
CA ARG A 175 1.51 -16.03 -16.86
C ARG A 175 1.97 -16.01 -15.40
N ALA A 176 3.24 -15.70 -15.14
CA ALA A 176 3.75 -15.55 -13.78
C ALA A 176 3.12 -14.36 -13.05
N ALA A 177 2.95 -13.23 -13.74
CA ALA A 177 2.25 -12.06 -13.20
C ALA A 177 0.77 -12.33 -12.92
N MET A 178 0.10 -13.07 -13.81
CA MET A 178 -1.27 -13.55 -13.59
C MET A 178 -1.37 -14.43 -12.35
N ALA A 179 -0.50 -15.43 -12.21
CA ALA A 179 -0.52 -16.36 -11.08
C ALA A 179 -0.39 -15.63 -9.73
N MET A 180 0.41 -14.56 -9.67
CA MET A 180 0.55 -13.76 -8.45
C MET A 180 -0.66 -12.89 -8.12
N ASN A 181 -1.41 -12.44 -9.11
CA ASN A 181 -2.57 -11.59 -8.91
C ASN A 181 -3.89 -12.37 -8.84
N LEU A 182 -3.88 -13.68 -9.12
CA LEU A 182 -5.10 -14.48 -9.19
C LEU A 182 -5.93 -14.39 -7.90
N ASN A 183 -7.20 -14.04 -8.06
CA ASN A 183 -8.18 -13.80 -6.99
C ASN A 183 -7.78 -12.68 -6.01
N SER A 184 -6.99 -11.69 -6.46
CA SER A 184 -6.61 -10.52 -5.64
C SER A 184 -7.57 -9.33 -5.79
N CYS A 185 -8.28 -9.22 -6.91
CA CYS A 185 -9.31 -8.20 -7.14
C CYS A 185 -10.32 -8.66 -8.20
N HIS A 186 -11.36 -7.86 -8.43
CA HIS A 186 -12.41 -8.12 -9.42
C HIS A 186 -11.86 -8.41 -10.83
N VAL A 187 -10.87 -7.64 -11.28
CA VAL A 187 -10.24 -7.83 -12.61
C VAL A 187 -9.44 -9.12 -12.67
N TRP A 188 -8.84 -9.56 -11.56
CA TRP A 188 -8.03 -10.78 -11.48
C TRP A 188 -8.78 -11.99 -10.93
N ALA A 189 -10.11 -11.97 -10.96
CA ALA A 189 -10.92 -13.14 -10.67
C ALA A 189 -10.53 -14.30 -11.60
N GLU A 190 -10.45 -15.52 -11.07
CA GLU A 190 -10.00 -16.69 -11.83
C GLU A 190 -10.90 -17.03 -13.02
N ASP A 191 -12.17 -16.70 -12.93
CA ASP A 191 -13.20 -16.79 -13.96
C ASP A 191 -13.42 -15.47 -14.72
N GLY A 192 -12.60 -14.45 -14.45
CA GLY A 192 -12.69 -13.13 -15.07
C GLY A 192 -12.06 -13.06 -16.47
N GLU A 193 -12.52 -12.09 -17.26
CA GLU A 193 -12.11 -11.92 -18.66
C GLU A 193 -10.60 -11.69 -18.82
N GLN A 194 -9.97 -10.93 -17.92
CA GLN A 194 -8.52 -10.69 -17.95
C GLN A 194 -7.72 -12.00 -17.86
N VAL A 195 -8.13 -12.91 -16.97
CA VAL A 195 -7.47 -14.20 -16.78
C VAL A 195 -7.74 -15.11 -17.99
N ALA A 196 -8.97 -15.09 -18.51
CA ALA A 196 -9.33 -15.82 -19.71
C ALA A 196 -8.52 -15.36 -20.94
N ALA A 197 -8.37 -14.05 -21.15
CA ALA A 197 -7.56 -13.46 -22.22
C ALA A 197 -6.10 -13.92 -22.14
N ILE A 198 -5.47 -13.86 -20.96
CA ILE A 198 -4.10 -14.35 -20.75
C ILE A 198 -3.98 -15.85 -21.06
N ARG A 199 -4.97 -16.66 -20.66
CA ARG A 199 -5.02 -18.10 -20.96
C ARG A 199 -5.18 -18.38 -22.46
N ARG A 200 -5.85 -17.49 -23.20
CA ARG A 200 -5.96 -17.51 -24.67
C ARG A 200 -4.74 -16.91 -25.39
N ASP A 201 -3.67 -16.58 -24.65
CA ASP A 201 -2.48 -15.90 -25.15
C ASP A 201 -2.77 -14.55 -25.84
N GLU A 202 -3.85 -13.88 -25.44
CA GLU A 202 -4.18 -12.56 -25.95
C GLU A 202 -3.23 -11.50 -25.36
N PRO A 203 -2.94 -10.43 -26.13
CA PRO A 203 -2.11 -9.34 -25.62
C PRO A 203 -2.79 -8.64 -24.45
N LEU A 204 -2.02 -8.31 -23.40
CA LEU A 204 -2.53 -7.47 -22.32
C LEU A 204 -2.94 -6.10 -22.85
N GLU A 205 -4.07 -5.60 -22.36
CA GLU A 205 -4.45 -4.21 -22.53
C GLU A 205 -3.37 -3.30 -21.91
N VAL A 206 -3.10 -2.18 -22.56
CA VAL A 206 -2.23 -1.14 -21.99
C VAL A 206 -3.03 -0.44 -20.89
N PRO A 207 -2.51 -0.34 -19.66
CA PRO A 207 -3.23 0.35 -18.59
C PRO A 207 -3.68 1.76 -18.99
N LEU A 208 -4.92 2.13 -18.66
CA LEU A 208 -5.52 3.41 -19.06
C LEU A 208 -4.68 4.63 -18.65
N TRP A 209 -3.99 4.57 -17.52
CA TRP A 209 -3.13 5.65 -17.06
C TRP A 209 -1.89 5.85 -17.95
N ILE A 210 -1.42 4.79 -18.61
CA ILE A 210 -0.36 4.87 -19.63
C ILE A 210 -0.90 5.54 -20.87
N HIS A 211 -2.06 5.11 -21.38
CA HIS A 211 -2.71 5.76 -22.52
C HIS A 211 -2.86 7.28 -22.30
N ARG A 212 -3.46 7.68 -21.18
CA ARG A 212 -3.61 9.11 -20.83
C ARG A 212 -2.27 9.84 -20.71
N ARG A 213 -1.25 9.18 -20.15
CA ARG A 213 0.09 9.77 -20.02
C ARG A 213 0.77 9.95 -21.37
N PHE A 214 0.64 8.98 -22.25
CA PHE A 214 1.21 9.02 -23.59
C PHE A 214 0.54 10.08 -24.46
N GLU A 215 -0.78 10.20 -24.43
CA GLU A 215 -1.52 11.30 -25.06
C GLU A 215 -0.99 12.65 -24.59
N LYS A 216 -0.83 12.84 -23.27
CA LYS A 216 -0.29 14.08 -22.70
C LYS A 216 1.15 14.37 -23.12
N LEU A 217 1.95 13.33 -23.38
CA LEU A 217 3.36 13.45 -23.80
C LEU A 217 3.53 13.47 -25.33
N GLY A 218 2.47 13.30 -26.12
CA GLY A 218 2.55 13.16 -27.57
C GLY A 218 3.26 11.87 -28.03
N ILE A 219 3.24 10.82 -27.20
CA ILE A 219 3.89 9.53 -27.49
C ILE A 219 2.84 8.58 -28.08
N ASP A 220 3.21 7.85 -29.14
CA ASP A 220 2.35 6.83 -29.75
C ASP A 220 2.11 5.66 -28.77
N PRO A 221 0.85 5.28 -28.47
CA PRO A 221 0.52 4.17 -27.58
C PRO A 221 1.03 2.80 -28.01
N THR A 222 1.30 2.60 -29.29
CA THR A 222 1.89 1.35 -29.79
C THR A 222 3.30 1.11 -29.22
N ARG A 223 4.04 2.16 -28.86
CA ARG A 223 5.38 2.06 -28.25
C ARG A 223 5.41 1.30 -26.91
N TRP A 224 4.29 1.20 -26.20
CA TRP A 224 4.23 0.41 -24.96
C TRP A 224 4.49 -1.08 -25.21
N ARG A 225 4.13 -1.58 -26.41
CA ARG A 225 4.24 -2.99 -26.76
C ARG A 225 5.63 -3.38 -27.26
N ASP A 226 6.38 -2.42 -27.78
CA ASP A 226 7.66 -2.67 -28.44
C ASP A 226 8.85 -2.74 -27.47
N GLY A 227 8.62 -2.52 -26.17
CA GLY A 227 9.63 -2.71 -25.13
C GLY A 227 10.91 -1.90 -25.36
N SER A 228 10.77 -0.62 -25.69
CA SER A 228 11.90 0.29 -25.94
C SER A 228 12.68 0.64 -24.69
#